data_AF-A0A4U8SNE2-F1
#
_entry.id   AF-A0A4U8SNE2-F1
#
_cell.length_a   1.000
_cell.length_b   1.000
_cell.length_c   1.000
_cell.angle_alpha   90.00
_cell.angle_beta   90.00
_cell.angle_gamma   90.00
#
_symmetry.space_group_name_H-M   'P 1'
#
loop_
_entity.id
_entity.type
_entity.pdbx_description
1 polymer ?
#
loop_
_entity_poly.entity_id
_entity_poly.type
_entity_poly.pdbx_seq_one_letter_code
_entity_poly.pdbx_strand_id
1 'polypeptide(L)'
;MRMPKQTRMCIKCRGRFQQKELLRLQNINYSLCEFSGKGRSFYVCEECLAQPKTFQIVIKMNKLQVNEEQIEHIKEIWNLWKK
;
A
#
# COMPACT_ATOMS: atom_id res chain seq x y z
N MET A 1 28.82 -3.82 -0.80
CA MET A 1 27.76 -4.64 -1.45
C MET A 1 26.54 -3.75 -1.72
N ARG A 2 26.19 -3.51 -2.99
CA ARG A 2 24.88 -2.92 -3.33
C ARG A 2 23.85 -4.02 -3.10
N MET A 3 23.03 -3.89 -2.04
CA MET A 3 21.89 -4.79 -1.86
C MET A 3 21.07 -4.78 -3.17
N PRO A 4 20.73 -5.95 -3.75
CA PRO A 4 19.88 -5.98 -4.92
C PRO A 4 18.61 -5.21 -4.59
N LYS A 5 18.26 -4.21 -5.41
CA LYS A 5 17.04 -3.40 -5.23
C LYS A 5 15.88 -4.37 -5.03
N GLN A 6 15.39 -4.46 -3.80
CA GLN A 6 14.52 -5.56 -3.43
C GLN A 6 13.23 -5.43 -4.25
N THR A 7 13.00 -6.39 -5.15
CA THR A 7 11.74 -6.47 -5.88
C THR A 7 10.64 -6.86 -4.90
N ARG A 8 9.51 -6.19 -4.98
CA ARG A 8 8.31 -6.45 -4.18
C ARG A 8 7.13 -6.71 -5.10
N MET A 9 6.13 -7.39 -4.57
CA MET A 9 4.93 -7.75 -5.30
C MET A 9 3.81 -6.78 -4.95
N CYS A 10 3.15 -6.20 -5.96
CA CYS A 10 1.91 -5.48 -5.76
C CYS A 10 0.84 -6.45 -5.26
N ILE A 11 0.18 -6.13 -4.16
CA ILE A 11 -0.82 -7.00 -3.54
C ILE A 11 -2.07 -7.17 -4.41
N LYS A 12 -2.40 -6.18 -5.25
CA LYS A 12 -3.59 -6.19 -6.11
C LYS A 12 -3.35 -6.94 -7.42
N CYS A 13 -2.37 -6.52 -8.23
CA CYS A 13 -2.13 -7.13 -9.55
C CYS A 13 -1.11 -8.27 -9.55
N ARG A 14 -0.44 -8.56 -8.43
CA ARG A 14 0.64 -9.55 -8.30
C ARG A 14 1.88 -9.28 -9.18
N GLY A 15 1.95 -8.13 -9.85
CA GLY A 15 3.13 -7.68 -10.59
C GLY A 15 4.33 -7.44 -9.66
N ARG A 16 5.54 -7.59 -10.20
CA ARG A 16 6.81 -7.45 -9.49
C ARG A 16 7.50 -6.13 -9.89
N PHE A 17 7.82 -5.29 -8.92
CA PHE A 17 8.38 -3.95 -9.13
C PHE A 17 9.53 -3.68 -8.16
N GLN A 18 10.42 -2.72 -8.44
CA GLN A 18 11.37 -2.26 -7.43
C GLN A 18 10.60 -1.66 -6.25
N GLN A 19 11.08 -1.87 -5.03
CA GLN A 19 10.38 -1.35 -3.83
C GLN A 19 10.09 0.16 -3.90
N LYS A 20 10.96 0.95 -4.54
CA LYS A 20 10.78 2.41 -4.72
C LYS A 20 9.61 2.78 -5.63
N GLU A 21 9.13 1.85 -6.46
CA GLU A 21 8.02 2.03 -7.41
C GLU A 21 6.67 1.62 -6.80
N LEU A 22 6.68 1.28 -5.51
CA LEU A 22 5.52 0.77 -4.80
C LEU A 22 5.25 1.62 -3.57
N LEU A 23 4.00 2.05 -3.41
CA LEU A 23 3.55 2.61 -2.14
C LEU A 23 3.50 1.48 -1.10
N ARG A 24 4.25 1.67 -0.02
CA ARG A 24 4.26 0.74 1.12
C ARG A 24 3.23 1.20 2.14
N LEU A 25 2.25 0.34 2.40
CA LEU A 25 1.26 0.55 3.45
C LEU A 25 1.40 -0.52 4.53
N GLN A 26 0.83 -0.25 5.69
CA GLN A 26 0.91 -1.13 6.84
C GLN A 26 -0.48 -1.45 7.40
N ASN A 27 -0.63 -2.68 7.88
CA ASN A 27 -1.75 -3.09 8.70
C ASN A 27 -1.29 -3.21 10.17
N ILE A 28 -1.88 -2.38 11.03
CA ILE A 28 -1.75 -2.49 12.49
C ILE A 28 -3.17 -2.66 13.05
N ASN A 29 -3.41 -3.75 13.78
CA ASN A 29 -4.70 -4.04 14.43
C ASN A 29 -5.91 -3.93 13.47
N TYR A 30 -5.75 -4.42 12.24
CA TYR A 30 -6.75 -4.36 11.16
C TYR A 30 -6.96 -2.97 10.55
N SER A 31 -6.29 -1.94 11.03
CA SER A 31 -6.31 -0.60 10.45
C SER A 31 -5.15 -0.37 9.49
N LEU A 32 -5.44 0.39 8.44
CA LEU A 32 -4.49 0.74 7.40
C LEU A 32 -3.78 2.05 7.76
N CYS A 33 -2.45 2.06 7.77
CA CYS A 33 -1.62 3.19 8.19
C CYS A 33 -0.30 3.28 7.39
N GLU A 34 0.41 4.39 7.53
CA GLU A 34 1.78 4.54 7.04
C GLU A 34 2.72 3.51 7.66
N PHE A 35 3.80 3.20 6.93
CA PHE A 35 4.78 2.24 7.42
C PHE A 35 5.63 2.79 8.58
N SER A 36 5.38 2.26 9.78
CA SER A 36 6.04 2.59 11.05
C SER A 36 7.24 1.70 11.41
N GLY A 37 7.64 0.73 10.57
CA GLY A 37 8.75 -0.18 10.89
C GLY A 37 8.34 -1.55 11.43
N LYS A 38 7.13 -1.72 11.98
CA LYS A 38 6.75 -2.91 12.79
C LYS A 38 5.43 -3.57 12.39
N GLY A 39 5.46 -4.75 11.79
CA GLY A 39 4.25 -5.54 11.52
C GLY A 39 4.03 -5.80 10.03
N ARG A 40 2.82 -6.23 9.67
CA ARG A 40 2.51 -6.65 8.30
C ARG A 40 2.38 -5.43 7.40
N SER A 41 3.27 -5.34 6.43
CA SER A 41 3.21 -4.33 5.38
C SER A 41 2.91 -4.97 4.03
N PHE A 42 2.27 -4.21 3.16
CA PHE A 42 1.98 -4.59 1.80
C PHE A 42 2.32 -3.45 0.86
N TYR A 43 2.42 -3.80 -0.42
CA TYR A 43 2.88 -2.90 -1.47
C TYR A 43 1.81 -2.81 -2.54
N VAL A 44 1.57 -1.60 -3.05
CA VAL A 44 0.63 -1.36 -4.15
C VAL A 44 1.35 -0.53 -5.22
N CYS A 45 1.23 -0.92 -6.48
CA CYS A 45 1.85 -0.20 -7.60
C CYS A 45 1.02 1.00 -8.03
N GLU A 46 1.67 1.94 -8.69
CA GLU A 46 1.09 3.19 -9.17
C GLU A 46 -0.14 2.93 -10.06
N GLU A 47 -0.05 1.99 -11.01
CA GLU A 47 -1.13 1.68 -11.93
C GLU A 47 -2.36 1.14 -11.21
N CYS A 48 -2.14 0.36 -10.14
CA CYS A 48 -3.22 -0.11 -9.31
C CYS A 48 -3.83 1.06 -8.53
N LEU A 49 -3.03 1.92 -7.92
CA LEU A 49 -3.50 3.02 -7.09
C LEU A 49 -4.26 4.09 -7.89
N ALA A 50 -3.92 4.28 -9.17
CA ALA A 50 -4.66 5.14 -10.09
C ALA A 50 -6.07 4.62 -10.44
N GLN A 51 -6.36 3.33 -10.20
CA GLN A 51 -7.68 2.78 -10.48
C GLN A 51 -8.67 3.11 -9.36
N PRO A 52 -9.92 3.45 -9.70
CA PRO A 52 -10.96 3.68 -8.70
C PRO A 52 -11.17 2.41 -7.86
N LYS A 53 -11.54 2.59 -6.59
CA LYS A 53 -11.84 1.52 -5.63
C LYS A 53 -10.66 0.60 -5.27
N THR A 54 -9.43 0.90 -5.68
CA THR A 54 -8.27 0.07 -5.33
C THR A 54 -8.13 -0.16 -3.84
N PHE A 55 -8.27 0.89 -3.04
CA PHE A 55 -8.20 0.74 -1.59
C PHE A 55 -9.31 -0.16 -1.06
N GLN A 56 -10.55 -0.03 -1.55
CA GLN A 56 -11.67 -0.90 -1.14
C GLN A 56 -11.39 -2.38 -1.43
N ILE A 57 -10.77 -2.68 -2.58
CA ILE A 57 -10.38 -4.04 -2.94
C ILE A 57 -9.30 -4.55 -1.99
N VAL A 58 -8.25 -3.75 -1.77
CA VAL A 58 -7.13 -4.11 -0.88
C VAL A 58 -7.59 -4.33 0.55
N ILE A 59 -8.50 -3.49 1.05
CA ILE A 59 -9.16 -3.61 2.34
C ILE A 59 -9.88 -4.96 2.47
N LYS A 60 -10.73 -5.30 1.47
CA LYS A 60 -11.47 -6.58 1.46
C LYS A 60 -10.53 -7.78 1.41
N MET A 61 -9.51 -7.74 0.54
CA MET A 61 -8.53 -8.82 0.39
C MET A 61 -7.75 -9.11 1.68
N ASN A 62 -7.45 -8.05 2.46
CA ASN A 62 -6.67 -8.16 3.69
C ASN A 62 -7.53 -8.19 4.96
N LYS A 63 -8.87 -8.23 4.81
CA LYS A 63 -9.84 -8.19 5.92
C LYS A 63 -9.57 -7.03 6.89
N LEU A 64 -9.27 -5.85 6.33
CA LEU A 64 -9.00 -4.64 7.11
C LEU A 64 -10.31 -4.04 7.62
N GLN A 65 -10.29 -3.57 8.86
CA GLN A 65 -11.31 -2.73 9.45
C GLN A 65 -10.88 -1.29 9.24
N VAL A 66 -11.49 -0.63 8.26
CA VAL A 66 -11.24 0.78 7.97
C VAL A 66 -12.51 1.61 8.11
N ASN A 67 -12.37 2.83 8.60
CA ASN A 67 -13.41 3.84 8.61
C ASN A 67 -13.19 4.86 7.47
N GLU A 68 -14.13 5.78 7.27
CA GLU A 68 -14.04 6.80 6.21
C GLU A 68 -12.82 7.72 6.39
N GLU A 69 -12.48 8.08 7.62
CA GLU A 69 -11.32 8.90 7.97
C GLU A 69 -10.00 8.25 7.51
N GLN A 70 -9.83 6.95 7.75
CA GLN A 70 -8.67 6.20 7.29
C GLN A 70 -8.59 6.14 5.77
N ILE A 71 -9.73 6.01 5.07
CA ILE A 71 -9.76 6.05 3.61
C ILE A 71 -9.26 7.39 3.08
N GLU A 72 -9.67 8.49 3.70
CA GLU A 72 -9.21 9.82 3.29
C GLU A 72 -7.72 10.00 3.58
N HIS A 73 -7.26 9.59 4.76
CA HIS A 73 -5.85 9.64 5.13
C HIS A 73 -4.96 8.85 4.15
N ILE A 74 -5.41 7.69 3.67
CA ILE A 74 -4.68 6.92 2.65
C ILE A 74 -4.59 7.66 1.32
N LYS A 75 -5.65 8.37 0.91
CA LYS A 75 -5.60 9.20 -0.30
C LYS A 75 -4.59 10.33 -0.14
N GLU A 76 -4.49 10.93 1.05
CA GLU A 76 -3.47 11.93 1.36
C GLU A 76 -2.06 11.34 1.23
N ILE A 77 -1.81 10.17 1.84
CA ILE A 77 -0.53 9.45 1.72
C ILE A 77 -0.19 9.20 0.25
N TRP A 78 -1.15 8.75 -0.55
CA TRP A 78 -0.97 8.55 -1.99
C TRP A 78 -0.63 9.86 -2.72
N ASN A 79 -1.34 10.95 -2.41
CA ASN A 79 -1.11 12.26 -3.01
C ASN A 79 0.29 12.82 -2.67
N LEU A 80 0.78 12.54 -1.46
CA LEU A 80 2.13 12.90 -1.03
C LEU A 80 3.19 12.03 -1.70
N TRP A 81 2.92 10.73 -1.86
CA TRP A 81 3.84 9.79 -2.51
C TRP A 81 4.01 10.03 -4.02
N LYS A 82 2.98 10.56 -4.69
CA LYS A 82 3.00 10.86 -6.13
C LYS A 82 3.90 12.06 -6.49
N LYS A 83 4.24 12.92 -5.53
CA LYS A 83 5.10 14.10 -5.73
C LYS A 83 6.58 13.73 -5.69
#